data_AF-A0A4Q5SQB3-F1
#
_entry.id   AF-A0A4Q5SQB3-F1
#
_cell.length_a   1.000
_cell.length_b   1.000
_cell.length_c   1.000
_cell.angle_alpha   90.00
_cell.angle_beta   90.00
_cell.angle_gamma   90.00
#
_symmetry.space_group_name_H-M   'P 1'
#
loop_
_entity.id
_entity.type
_entity.pdbx_description
1 polymer ?
#
loop_
_entity_poly.entity_id
_entity_poly.type
_entity_poly.pdbx_seq_one_letter_code
_entity_poly.pdbx_strand_id
1 'polypeptide(L)'
;MRKLFLMLLLAATAAAEAQCFVSSFSSLGQLFKTTGNYALDQKFNASQADLQVLFGVNVDLYMYNDGNAPNAYAMGSSSPRYHGVVAFGTSLLASHLWNMDKGEYAVAGVLAHEFAHVLQIKKGCTLSNPGRELQADYLAGYYFGRRQYLAVGLYAFANELYALGNYDFWSPSFHGTPDQRVQAMLAGYRKRGLSVNEAYAAGIRYVNDDEGDAEQEACAECDGAGTVSESRACSSCSGYGVLACRTCSGSGGYYAYGYNAYRVYGYWWYTCPGCNGARSFRCATCSGGGTVNYTRRCAACRGTGKS
;
A
#
# COMPACT_ATOMS: atom_id res chain seq x y z
N MET A 1 -51.48 -19.82 33.39
CA MET A 1 -50.15 -20.27 33.85
C MET A 1 -49.11 -19.94 32.78
N ARG A 2 -48.02 -19.27 33.21
CA ARG A 2 -46.72 -19.02 32.54
C ARG A 2 -46.68 -18.27 31.20
N LYS A 3 -46.47 -16.96 31.30
CA LYS A 3 -45.75 -16.14 30.32
C LYS A 3 -44.29 -16.61 30.26
N LEU A 4 -43.80 -16.98 29.08
CA LEU A 4 -42.38 -17.27 28.85
C LEU A 4 -41.69 -15.95 28.46
N PHE A 5 -40.93 -15.37 29.38
CA PHE A 5 -40.03 -14.24 29.11
C PHE A 5 -38.74 -14.82 28.52
N LEU A 6 -38.47 -14.54 27.24
CA LEU A 6 -37.16 -14.77 26.65
C LEU A 6 -36.35 -13.48 26.84
N MET A 7 -35.42 -13.49 27.80
CA MET A 7 -34.43 -12.42 27.96
C MET A 7 -33.47 -12.45 26.78
N LEU A 8 -33.48 -11.37 26.00
CA LEU A 8 -32.48 -11.05 24.99
C LEU A 8 -31.23 -10.55 25.72
N LEU A 9 -30.19 -11.38 25.80
CA LEU A 9 -28.86 -10.96 26.24
C LEU A 9 -28.15 -10.29 25.04
N LEU A 10 -28.32 -8.98 24.90
CA LEU A 10 -27.45 -8.14 24.10
C LEU A 10 -26.16 -7.91 24.88
N ALA A 11 -25.13 -8.70 24.58
CA ALA A 11 -23.76 -8.32 24.89
C ALA A 11 -23.36 -7.19 23.93
N ALA A 12 -23.55 -5.95 24.37
CA ALA A 12 -22.96 -4.79 23.72
C ALA A 12 -21.46 -4.78 24.06
N THR A 13 -20.64 -5.37 23.19
CA THR A 13 -19.22 -5.05 23.17
C THR A 13 -19.08 -3.62 22.65
N ALA A 14 -18.85 -2.67 23.56
CA ALA A 14 -18.45 -1.32 23.18
C ALA A 14 -17.05 -1.41 22.54
N ALA A 15 -17.00 -1.49 21.22
CA ALA A 15 -15.79 -1.13 20.49
C ALA A 15 -15.56 0.37 20.76
N ALA A 16 -14.41 0.71 21.32
CA ALA A 16 -14.03 2.10 21.54
C ALA A 16 -13.99 2.81 20.19
N GLU A 17 -14.87 3.80 20.02
CA GLU A 17 -15.03 4.55 18.78
C GLU A 17 -13.82 5.47 18.58
N ALA A 18 -12.90 5.08 17.70
CA ALA A 18 -11.81 5.95 17.26
C ALA A 18 -12.32 6.88 16.16
N GLN A 19 -12.89 8.03 16.50
CA GLN A 19 -13.05 9.15 15.58
C GLN A 19 -11.92 10.15 15.84
N CYS A 20 -11.21 10.65 14.81
CA CYS A 20 -10.13 11.64 15.00
C CYS A 20 -10.67 13.01 15.48
N PHE A 21 -12.00 13.17 15.50
CA PHE A 21 -12.69 14.35 15.98
C PHE A 21 -13.52 14.03 17.22
N VAL A 22 -13.37 14.85 18.25
CA VAL A 22 -14.26 14.85 19.43
C VAL A 22 -14.83 16.25 19.64
N SER A 23 -16.09 16.30 20.09
CA SER A 23 -16.79 17.57 20.37
C SER A 23 -16.31 18.26 21.65
N SER A 24 -15.68 17.51 22.56
CA SER A 24 -15.10 18.02 23.80
C SER A 24 -13.97 17.12 24.30
N PHE A 25 -12.89 17.73 24.81
CA PHE A 25 -11.80 17.02 25.49
C PHE A 25 -12.10 16.73 26.98
N SER A 26 -13.27 17.12 27.50
CA SER A 26 -13.63 16.89 28.90
C SER A 26 -13.68 15.40 29.29
N SER A 27 -13.85 14.50 28.32
CA SER A 27 -13.83 13.05 28.51
C SER A 27 -12.44 12.40 28.43
N LEU A 28 -11.41 13.13 27.97
CA LEU A 28 -10.05 12.61 27.80
C LEU A 28 -9.25 12.55 29.11
N GLY A 29 -9.84 13.00 30.22
CA GLY A 29 -9.19 13.06 31.52
C GLY A 29 -8.12 14.16 31.57
N GLN A 30 -7.03 13.88 32.28
CA GLN A 30 -5.97 14.85 32.48
C GLN A 30 -5.09 14.98 31.23
N LEU A 31 -4.90 16.23 30.79
CA LEU A 31 -4.00 16.58 29.70
C LEU A 31 -2.64 17.03 30.24
N PHE A 32 -1.57 16.62 29.56
CA PHE A 32 -0.19 16.90 29.93
C PHE A 32 0.54 17.61 28.79
N LYS A 33 1.57 18.40 29.10
CA LYS A 33 2.44 19.05 28.09
C LYS A 33 3.71 18.25 27.76
N THR A 34 3.83 17.06 28.34
CA THR A 34 5.03 16.24 28.29
C THR A 34 4.62 14.77 28.26
N THR A 35 5.43 13.97 27.58
CA THR A 35 5.40 12.50 27.57
C THR A 35 6.03 11.90 28.82
N GLY A 36 6.69 12.72 29.65
CA GLY A 36 7.56 12.28 30.73
C GLY A 36 8.97 11.87 30.28
N ASN A 37 9.27 11.90 28.97
CA ASN A 37 10.59 11.61 28.42
C ASN A 37 11.12 12.81 27.63
N TYR A 38 12.22 13.38 28.11
CA TYR A 38 12.80 14.61 27.56
C TYR A 38 13.15 14.52 26.06
N ALA A 39 13.71 13.39 25.62
CA ALA A 39 14.10 13.23 24.21
C ALA A 39 12.88 13.13 23.30
N LEU A 40 11.81 12.48 23.77
CA LEU A 40 10.53 12.43 23.08
C LEU A 40 9.86 13.80 23.01
N ASP A 41 9.86 14.53 24.12
CA ASP A 41 9.30 15.88 24.20
C ASP A 41 10.00 16.83 23.22
N GLN A 42 11.34 16.77 23.12
CA GLN A 42 12.07 17.56 22.15
C GLN A 42 11.62 17.29 20.71
N LYS A 43 11.42 16.02 20.35
CA LYS A 43 10.95 15.64 19.01
C LYS A 43 9.53 16.10 18.75
N PHE A 44 8.62 15.92 19.73
CA PHE A 44 7.24 16.39 19.65
C PHE A 44 7.18 17.90 19.44
N ASN A 45 7.93 18.66 20.24
CA ASN A 45 7.99 20.11 20.16
C ASN A 45 8.60 20.59 18.83
N ALA A 46 9.62 19.90 18.31
CA ALA A 46 10.18 20.20 17.00
C ALA A 46 9.18 19.95 15.85
N SER A 47 8.49 18.80 15.87
CA SER A 47 7.43 18.48 14.90
C SER A 47 6.28 19.48 14.98
N GLN A 48 5.84 19.86 16.18
CA GLN A 48 4.84 20.90 16.38
C GLN A 48 5.27 22.23 15.73
N ALA A 49 6.49 22.70 16.02
CA ALA A 49 6.98 23.95 15.44
C ALA A 49 6.98 23.91 13.91
N ASP A 50 7.50 22.84 13.33
CA ASP A 50 7.55 22.64 11.87
C ASP A 50 6.15 22.60 11.25
N LEU A 51 5.21 21.88 11.86
CA LEU A 51 3.83 21.75 11.37
C LEU A 51 3.05 23.06 11.48
N GLN A 52 3.20 23.80 12.58
CA GLN A 52 2.58 25.12 12.74
C GLN A 52 3.04 26.07 11.65
N VAL A 53 4.35 26.09 11.35
CA VAL A 53 4.92 26.91 10.27
C VAL A 53 4.40 26.46 8.91
N LEU A 54 4.47 25.16 8.60
CA LEU A 54 4.07 24.67 7.27
C LEU A 54 2.57 24.90 7.00
N PHE A 55 1.72 24.57 7.97
CA PHE A 55 0.27 24.66 7.80
C PHE A 55 -0.30 26.05 8.11
N GLY A 56 0.51 26.94 8.69
CA GLY A 56 0.06 28.26 9.09
C GLY A 56 -1.05 28.20 10.16
N VAL A 57 -0.96 27.22 11.07
CA VAL A 57 -1.87 27.03 12.20
C VAL A 57 -1.11 27.13 13.52
N ASN A 58 -1.83 27.42 14.59
CA ASN A 58 -1.31 27.47 15.95
C ASN A 58 -2.08 26.41 16.71
N VAL A 59 -1.38 25.43 17.27
CA VAL A 59 -2.01 24.27 17.90
C VAL A 59 -1.59 24.21 19.35
N ASP A 60 -2.56 23.98 20.22
CA ASP A 60 -2.29 23.65 21.61
C ASP A 60 -2.15 22.13 21.74
N LEU A 61 -0.91 21.63 21.77
CA LEU A 61 -0.59 20.20 21.77
C LEU A 61 -0.51 19.64 23.19
N TYR A 62 -1.17 18.52 23.43
CA TYR A 62 -1.21 17.82 24.70
C TYR A 62 -0.96 16.31 24.54
N MET A 63 -0.48 15.69 25.60
CA MET A 63 -0.50 14.24 25.82
C MET A 63 -1.68 13.88 26.73
N TYR A 64 -2.27 12.71 26.57
CA TYR A 64 -3.28 12.18 27.50
C TYR A 64 -3.14 10.65 27.65
N ASN A 65 -3.72 10.12 28.72
CA ASN A 65 -3.76 8.67 28.95
C ASN A 65 -4.96 8.06 28.22
N ASP A 66 -4.67 7.42 27.10
CA ASP A 66 -5.56 6.67 26.20
C ASP A 66 -5.76 5.20 26.63
N GLY A 67 -5.07 4.74 27.69
CA GLY A 67 -5.22 3.42 28.25
C GLY A 67 -5.04 2.31 27.22
N ASN A 68 -6.06 1.45 27.06
CA ASN A 68 -6.07 0.33 26.12
C ASN A 68 -6.73 0.67 24.77
N ALA A 69 -7.05 1.94 24.51
CA ALA A 69 -7.64 2.40 23.25
C ALA A 69 -6.73 3.48 22.63
N PRO A 70 -5.58 3.09 22.06
CA PRO A 70 -4.61 4.03 21.49
C PRO A 70 -5.23 5.00 20.51
N ASN A 71 -5.08 6.31 20.73
CA ASN A 71 -5.67 7.30 19.83
C ASN A 71 -4.99 8.68 19.86
N ALA A 72 -5.31 9.49 18.85
CA ALA A 72 -5.03 10.91 18.80
C ALA A 72 -6.29 11.66 18.32
N TYR A 73 -6.41 12.93 18.73
CA TYR A 73 -7.59 13.74 18.41
C TYR A 73 -7.20 15.17 18.08
N ALA A 74 -7.98 15.77 17.18
CA ALA A 74 -7.96 17.20 16.89
C ALA A 74 -9.34 17.83 17.08
N MET A 75 -9.38 19.04 17.66
CA MET A 75 -10.60 19.84 17.76
C MET A 75 -10.33 21.34 17.62
N GLY A 76 -11.39 22.13 17.45
CA GLY A 76 -11.31 23.59 17.47
C GLY A 76 -10.92 24.10 18.86
N SER A 77 -10.19 25.21 18.93
CA SER A 77 -9.88 25.85 20.22
C SER A 77 -10.91 26.93 20.56
N SER A 78 -11.28 27.04 21.84
CA SER A 78 -11.99 28.21 22.36
C SER A 78 -11.08 29.39 22.67
N SER A 79 -9.76 29.18 22.68
CA SER A 79 -8.78 30.24 22.89
C SER A 79 -8.48 30.97 21.58
N PRO A 80 -8.50 32.31 21.54
CA PRO A 80 -8.14 33.06 20.33
C PRO A 80 -6.65 32.93 19.95
N ARG A 81 -5.81 32.36 20.84
CA ARG A 81 -4.38 32.14 20.59
C ARG A 81 -4.12 30.95 19.66
N TYR A 82 -5.02 29.97 19.67
CA TYR A 82 -4.85 28.71 18.98
C TYR A 82 -5.99 28.50 17.99
N HIS A 83 -5.67 27.94 16.83
CA HIS A 83 -6.67 27.54 15.84
C HIS A 83 -7.30 26.19 16.20
N GLY A 84 -6.60 25.36 16.97
CA GLY A 84 -7.08 24.06 17.40
C GLY A 84 -6.28 23.49 18.57
N VAL A 85 -6.78 22.39 19.11
CA VAL A 85 -6.13 21.60 20.15
C VAL A 85 -5.89 20.21 19.59
N VAL A 86 -4.71 19.64 19.85
CA VAL A 86 -4.39 18.25 19.53
C VAL A 86 -4.07 17.53 20.83
N ALA A 87 -4.70 16.38 21.07
CA ALA A 87 -4.39 15.48 22.17
C ALA A 87 -3.88 14.15 21.63
N PHE A 88 -2.68 13.77 22.05
CA PHE A 88 -1.99 12.57 21.60
C PHE A 88 -1.91 11.53 22.72
N GLY A 89 -2.32 10.30 22.44
CA GLY A 89 -2.35 9.22 23.42
C GLY A 89 -0.95 8.71 23.78
N THR A 90 -0.69 8.54 25.08
CA THR A 90 0.61 8.05 25.57
C THR A 90 0.86 6.58 25.22
N SER A 91 -0.17 5.73 25.22
CA SER A 91 -0.09 4.34 24.78
C SER A 91 0.13 4.29 23.27
N LEU A 92 -0.58 5.07 22.46
CA LEU A 92 -0.30 5.19 21.01
C LEU A 92 1.17 5.52 20.75
N LEU A 93 1.69 6.52 21.45
CA LEU A 93 3.11 6.90 21.33
C LEU A 93 4.05 5.75 21.74
N ALA A 94 3.83 5.12 22.90
CA ALA A 94 4.78 4.17 23.48
C ALA A 94 4.66 2.75 22.90
N SER A 95 3.46 2.21 22.74
CA SER A 95 3.24 0.82 22.34
C SER A 95 3.20 0.61 20.83
N HIS A 96 2.81 1.63 20.07
CA HIS A 96 2.71 1.52 18.62
C HIS A 96 3.84 2.25 17.93
N LEU A 97 4.06 3.53 18.21
CA LEU A 97 4.90 4.33 17.32
C LEU A 97 6.38 4.29 17.71
N TRP A 98 6.73 4.54 18.97
CA TRP A 98 8.13 4.77 19.35
C TRP A 98 9.02 3.54 19.32
N ASN A 99 8.47 2.36 19.61
CA ASN A 99 9.23 1.11 19.65
C ASN A 99 9.35 0.43 18.27
N MET A 100 8.74 0.99 17.22
CA MET A 100 8.93 0.52 15.85
C MET A 100 10.27 1.01 15.28
N ASP A 101 10.85 0.20 14.38
CA ASP A 101 11.95 0.70 13.55
C ASP A 101 11.46 1.92 12.77
N LYS A 102 12.18 3.05 12.93
CA LYS A 102 11.81 4.35 12.34
C LYS A 102 10.48 4.92 12.85
N GLY A 103 10.12 4.57 14.09
CA GLY A 103 8.93 5.05 14.80
C GLY A 103 8.75 6.57 14.82
N GLU A 104 9.85 7.33 14.80
CA GLU A 104 9.81 8.79 14.76
C GLU A 104 9.08 9.36 13.53
N TYR A 105 9.11 8.66 12.40
CA TYR A 105 8.37 9.07 11.22
C TYR A 105 6.89 8.77 11.37
N ALA A 106 6.52 7.62 11.94
CA ALA A 106 5.12 7.29 12.19
C ALA A 106 4.48 8.32 13.15
N VAL A 107 5.17 8.71 14.22
CA VAL A 107 4.77 9.82 15.11
C VAL A 107 4.57 11.13 14.35
N ALA A 108 5.54 11.52 13.52
CA ALA A 108 5.45 12.75 12.74
C ALA A 108 4.28 12.71 11.73
N GLY A 109 3.97 11.53 11.19
CA GLY A 109 2.84 11.30 10.29
C GLY A 109 1.49 11.48 10.97
N VAL A 110 1.29 10.82 12.12
CA VAL A 110 0.07 10.97 12.91
C VAL A 110 -0.11 12.42 13.36
N LEU A 111 0.95 13.08 13.86
CA LEU A 111 0.87 14.51 14.19
C LEU A 111 0.52 15.38 12.97
N ALA A 112 1.09 15.09 11.80
CA ALA A 112 0.77 15.84 10.59
C ALA A 112 -0.69 15.65 10.16
N HIS A 113 -1.25 14.47 10.34
CA HIS A 113 -2.67 14.18 10.13
C HIS A 113 -3.55 15.01 11.08
N GLU A 114 -3.27 14.99 12.39
CA GLU A 114 -4.05 15.79 13.36
C GLU A 114 -3.95 17.30 13.10
N PHE A 115 -2.78 17.79 12.70
CA PHE A 115 -2.59 19.18 12.33
C PHE A 115 -3.34 19.55 11.04
N ALA A 116 -3.50 18.61 10.11
CA ALA A 116 -4.31 18.80 8.92
C ALA A 116 -5.79 18.98 9.28
N HIS A 117 -6.31 18.27 10.28
CA HIS A 117 -7.64 18.55 10.82
C HIS A 117 -7.76 19.95 11.41
N VAL A 118 -6.77 20.44 12.14
CA VAL A 118 -6.79 21.84 12.62
C VAL A 118 -6.80 22.83 11.45
N LEU A 119 -6.04 22.56 10.37
CA LEU A 119 -6.10 23.36 9.16
C LEU A 119 -7.49 23.31 8.50
N GLN A 120 -8.12 22.13 8.43
CA GLN A 120 -9.48 21.96 7.94
C GLN A 120 -10.48 22.80 8.75
N ILE A 121 -10.39 22.79 10.07
CA ILE A 121 -11.24 23.60 10.96
C ILE A 121 -11.03 25.08 10.66
N LYS A 122 -9.77 25.54 10.61
CA LYS A 122 -9.44 26.94 10.29
C LYS A 122 -9.98 27.38 8.92
N LYS A 123 -10.02 26.47 7.95
CA LYS A 123 -10.50 26.71 6.59
C LYS A 123 -12.01 26.53 6.42
N GLY A 124 -12.72 26.09 7.46
CA GLY A 124 -14.15 25.79 7.37
C GLY A 124 -14.46 24.62 6.44
N CYS A 125 -13.65 23.55 6.50
CA CYS A 125 -13.80 22.36 5.66
C CYS A 125 -15.22 21.78 5.72
N THR A 126 -15.83 21.56 4.56
CA THR A 126 -17.19 21.03 4.43
C THR A 126 -17.23 19.55 4.05
N LEU A 127 -16.08 18.89 3.87
CA LEU A 127 -16.03 17.46 3.57
C LEU A 127 -16.64 16.64 4.70
N SER A 128 -17.43 15.63 4.35
CA SER A 128 -17.88 14.57 5.26
C SER A 128 -16.86 13.44 5.33
N ASN A 129 -17.03 12.52 6.27
CA ASN A 129 -16.26 11.27 6.29
C ASN A 129 -16.71 10.36 5.14
N PRO A 130 -15.80 9.55 4.53
CA PRO A 130 -14.37 9.46 4.84
C PRO A 130 -13.52 10.57 4.20
N GLY A 131 -14.10 11.41 3.34
CA GLY A 131 -13.34 12.40 2.56
C GLY A 131 -12.51 13.37 3.41
N ARG A 132 -13.03 13.78 4.57
CA ARG A 132 -12.29 14.61 5.53
C ARG A 132 -11.01 13.93 6.03
N GLU A 133 -11.07 12.65 6.35
CA GLU A 133 -9.94 11.83 6.82
C GLU A 133 -8.92 11.63 5.69
N LEU A 134 -9.39 11.32 4.47
CA LEU A 134 -8.54 11.17 3.30
C LEU A 134 -7.80 12.47 2.93
N GLN A 135 -8.46 13.62 3.06
CA GLN A 135 -7.78 14.91 2.86
C GLN A 135 -6.72 15.16 3.96
N ALA A 136 -6.96 14.72 5.20
CA ALA A 136 -5.97 14.84 6.28
C ALA A 136 -4.74 13.95 6.00
N ASP A 137 -4.95 12.70 5.56
CA ASP A 137 -3.87 11.80 5.11
C ASP A 137 -3.07 12.40 3.94
N TYR A 138 -3.76 13.00 2.98
CA TYR A 138 -3.14 13.72 1.87
C TYR A 138 -2.23 14.84 2.36
N LEU A 139 -2.70 15.68 3.27
CA LEU A 139 -1.93 16.80 3.80
C LEU A 139 -0.75 16.33 4.67
N ALA A 140 -0.91 15.22 5.40
CA ALA A 140 0.20 14.57 6.10
C ALA A 140 1.28 14.07 5.14
N GLY A 141 0.87 13.45 4.03
CA GLY A 141 1.76 13.09 2.93
C GLY A 141 2.50 14.29 2.33
N TYR A 142 1.79 15.39 2.08
CA TYR A 142 2.39 16.65 1.61
C TYR A 142 3.46 17.18 2.59
N TYR A 143 3.21 17.14 3.90
CA TYR A 143 4.22 17.49 4.91
C TYR A 143 5.48 16.63 4.78
N PHE A 144 5.34 15.31 4.59
CA PHE A 144 6.48 14.41 4.37
C PHE A 144 7.28 14.77 3.12
N GLY A 145 6.56 15.12 2.05
CA GLY A 145 7.17 15.57 0.79
C GLY A 145 7.96 16.88 0.97
N ARG A 146 7.41 17.85 1.74
CA ARG A 146 8.07 19.12 2.06
C ARG A 146 9.32 18.94 2.92
N ARG A 147 9.30 17.98 3.84
CA ARG A 147 10.45 17.60 4.67
C ARG A 147 11.48 16.75 3.95
N GLN A 148 11.18 16.32 2.72
CA GLN A 148 12.02 15.42 1.93
C GLN A 148 12.38 14.13 2.71
N TYR A 149 11.44 13.62 3.51
CA TYR A 149 11.66 12.37 4.22
C TYR A 149 11.93 11.24 3.21
N LEU A 150 12.95 10.45 3.53
CA LEU A 150 13.40 9.32 2.72
C LEU A 150 12.30 8.26 2.62
N ALA A 151 12.40 7.41 1.60
CA ALA A 151 11.44 6.34 1.35
C ALA A 151 11.15 5.48 2.59
N VAL A 152 12.17 5.21 3.42
CA VAL A 152 12.00 4.45 4.67
C VAL A 152 11.01 5.11 5.65
N GLY A 153 11.04 6.44 5.80
CA GLY A 153 10.12 7.16 6.67
C GLY A 153 8.70 7.18 6.09
N LEU A 154 8.59 7.29 4.77
CA LEU A 154 7.30 7.21 4.08
C LEU A 154 6.66 5.82 4.23
N TYR A 155 7.44 4.74 4.16
CA TYR A 155 6.94 3.38 4.40
C TYR A 155 6.51 3.16 5.84
N ALA A 156 7.26 3.68 6.82
CA ALA A 156 6.89 3.59 8.23
C ALA A 156 5.51 4.25 8.48
N PHE A 157 5.28 5.44 7.93
CA PHE A 157 3.99 6.11 8.04
C PHE A 157 2.87 5.40 7.26
N ALA A 158 3.16 4.94 6.04
CA ALA A 158 2.18 4.19 5.24
C ALA A 158 1.70 2.92 5.94
N ASN A 159 2.59 2.18 6.60
CA ASN A 159 2.25 0.99 7.37
C ASN A 159 1.30 1.32 8.53
N GLU A 160 1.52 2.45 9.20
CA GLU A 160 0.64 2.90 10.28
C GLU A 160 -0.75 3.29 9.75
N LEU A 161 -0.84 4.08 8.68
CA LEU A 161 -2.11 4.40 8.03
C LEU A 161 -2.87 3.14 7.59
N TYR A 162 -2.14 2.16 7.05
CA TYR A 162 -2.70 0.89 6.64
C TYR A 162 -3.27 0.10 7.83
N ALA A 163 -2.58 0.12 8.97
CA ALA A 163 -3.02 -0.55 10.20
C ALA A 163 -4.22 0.16 10.86
N LEU A 164 -4.30 1.49 10.76
CA LEU A 164 -5.39 2.31 11.30
C LEU A 164 -6.63 2.35 10.38
N GLY A 165 -6.49 2.01 9.10
CA GLY A 165 -7.62 1.88 8.18
C GLY A 165 -8.52 0.70 8.56
N ASN A 166 -9.79 0.78 8.20
CA ASN A 166 -10.74 -0.32 8.37
C ASN A 166 -11.66 -0.43 7.14
N TYR A 167 -12.33 -1.56 6.96
CA TYR A 167 -13.26 -1.80 5.83
C TYR A 167 -14.73 -1.67 6.23
N ASP A 168 -15.01 -1.17 7.43
CA ASP A 168 -16.38 -1.09 7.95
C ASP A 168 -17.04 0.24 7.56
N PHE A 169 -17.50 0.31 6.31
CA PHE A 169 -18.11 1.50 5.70
C PHE A 169 -19.33 2.06 6.47
N TRP A 170 -20.00 1.23 7.28
CA TRP A 170 -21.17 1.62 8.06
C TRP A 170 -20.82 2.04 9.48
N SER A 171 -19.56 1.90 9.88
CA SER A 171 -19.09 2.38 11.16
C SER A 171 -19.01 3.91 11.17
N PRO A 172 -19.51 4.59 12.21
CA PRO A 172 -19.20 5.99 12.48
C PRO A 172 -17.68 6.29 12.56
N SER A 173 -16.84 5.25 12.72
CA SER A 173 -15.38 5.30 12.71
C SER A 173 -14.73 4.89 11.38
N PHE A 174 -15.47 4.94 10.26
CA PHE A 174 -14.89 4.66 8.95
C PHE A 174 -13.95 5.78 8.49
N HIS A 175 -12.65 5.49 8.46
CA HIS A 175 -11.56 6.41 8.07
C HIS A 175 -11.16 6.33 6.60
N GLY A 176 -11.91 5.57 5.80
CA GLY A 176 -11.45 5.08 4.50
C GLY A 176 -10.76 3.73 4.61
N THR A 177 -10.73 2.99 3.51
CA THR A 177 -10.01 1.71 3.47
C THR A 177 -8.50 1.94 3.63
N PRO A 178 -7.75 0.95 4.15
CA PRO A 178 -6.29 1.03 4.23
C PRO A 178 -5.63 1.52 2.93
N ASP A 179 -6.09 1.03 1.77
CA ASP A 179 -5.58 1.45 0.47
C ASP A 179 -5.91 2.91 0.15
N GLN A 180 -7.14 3.38 0.40
CA GLN A 180 -7.54 4.76 0.16
C GLN A 180 -6.66 5.74 0.96
N ARG A 181 -6.41 5.43 2.24
CA ARG A 181 -5.58 6.23 3.13
C ARG A 181 -4.14 6.33 2.64
N VAL A 182 -3.53 5.20 2.29
CA VAL A 182 -2.16 5.15 1.76
C VAL A 182 -2.07 5.90 0.42
N GLN A 183 -3.05 5.74 -0.49
CA GLN A 183 -3.05 6.46 -1.76
C GLN A 183 -3.21 7.97 -1.57
N ALA A 184 -4.07 8.41 -0.64
CA ALA A 184 -4.22 9.83 -0.33
C ALA A 184 -2.91 10.44 0.16
N MET A 185 -2.25 9.77 1.10
CA MET A 185 -0.93 10.16 1.60
C MET A 185 0.12 10.23 0.47
N LEU A 186 0.19 9.20 -0.39
CA LEU A 186 1.14 9.20 -1.51
C LEU A 186 0.85 10.31 -2.53
N ALA A 187 -0.43 10.59 -2.82
CA ALA A 187 -0.83 11.67 -3.69
C ALA A 187 -0.37 13.03 -3.14
N GLY A 188 -0.57 13.28 -1.85
CA GLY A 188 -0.09 14.49 -1.19
C GLY A 188 1.43 14.63 -1.18
N TYR A 189 2.17 13.53 -0.92
CA TYR A 189 3.64 13.52 -0.94
C TYR A 189 4.22 14.01 -2.27
N ARG A 190 3.58 13.63 -3.39
CA ARG A 190 4.01 14.05 -4.74
C ARG A 190 3.84 15.55 -4.97
N LYS A 191 2.98 16.22 -4.20
CA LYS A 191 2.63 17.65 -4.36
C LYS A 191 3.47 18.59 -3.50
N ARG A 192 4.64 18.14 -3.03
CA ARG A 192 5.63 18.92 -2.24
C ARG A 192 6.04 20.28 -2.83
N GLY A 193 5.83 20.49 -4.13
CA GLY A 193 6.14 21.75 -4.81
C GLY A 193 5.09 22.85 -4.60
N LEU A 194 3.88 22.50 -4.16
CA LEU A 194 2.78 23.45 -3.96
C LEU A 194 2.96 24.28 -2.68
N SER A 195 2.31 25.43 -2.62
CA SER A 195 2.04 26.12 -1.35
C SER A 195 1.01 25.35 -0.52
N VAL A 196 0.93 25.63 0.79
CA VAL A 196 -0.06 24.97 1.67
C VAL A 196 -1.51 25.19 1.20
N ASN A 197 -1.85 26.37 0.69
CA ASN A 197 -3.22 26.66 0.22
C ASN A 197 -3.54 25.88 -1.06
N GLU A 198 -2.59 25.77 -1.98
CA GLU A 198 -2.73 24.97 -3.19
C GLU A 198 -2.80 23.48 -2.87
N ALA A 199 -1.99 22.98 -1.94
CA ALA A 199 -2.02 21.60 -1.46
C ALA A 199 -3.35 21.28 -0.77
N TYR A 200 -3.88 22.19 0.05
CA TYR A 200 -5.20 22.04 0.67
C TYR A 200 -6.30 21.91 -0.38
N ALA A 201 -6.33 22.82 -1.36
CA ALA A 201 -7.31 22.78 -2.44
C ALA A 201 -7.16 21.54 -3.33
N ALA A 202 -5.92 21.10 -3.59
CA ALA A 202 -5.65 19.87 -4.32
C ALA A 202 -6.10 18.61 -3.56
N GLY A 203 -6.00 18.62 -2.22
CA GLY A 203 -6.55 17.57 -1.38
C GLY A 203 -8.09 17.52 -1.44
N ILE A 204 -8.78 18.67 -1.49
CA ILE A 204 -10.24 18.71 -1.68
C ILE A 204 -10.63 18.07 -3.02
N ARG A 205 -9.93 18.43 -4.11
CA ARG A 205 -10.16 17.84 -5.44
C ARG A 205 -9.93 16.33 -5.44
N TYR A 206 -8.79 15.89 -4.92
CA TYR A 206 -8.46 14.47 -4.78
C TYR A 206 -9.58 13.65 -4.11
N VAL A 207 -10.25 14.23 -3.11
CA VAL A 207 -11.35 13.58 -2.39
C VAL A 207 -12.67 13.62 -3.14
N ASN A 208 -13.01 14.75 -3.76
CA ASN A 208 -14.31 14.96 -4.39
C ASN A 208 -14.41 14.33 -5.77
N ASP A 209 -13.29 14.20 -6.48
CA ASP A 209 -13.34 13.88 -7.90
C ASP A 209 -13.50 12.37 -8.17
N ASP A 210 -13.60 11.49 -7.14
CA ASP A 210 -13.58 10.00 -7.23
C ASP A 210 -12.39 9.40 -8.03
N GLU A 211 -11.61 10.27 -8.65
CA GLU A 211 -10.38 10.05 -9.37
C GLU A 211 -9.32 10.88 -8.67
N GLY A 212 -8.53 10.23 -7.82
CA GLY A 212 -7.30 10.84 -7.35
C GLY A 212 -6.49 11.27 -8.55
N ASP A 213 -6.32 12.58 -8.73
CA ASP A 213 -5.51 13.24 -9.76
C ASP A 213 -4.11 12.61 -9.90
N ALA A 214 -4.06 11.53 -10.66
CA ALA A 214 -3.30 11.47 -11.88
C ALA A 214 -4.12 10.63 -12.86
N GLU A 215 -4.40 11.21 -14.02
CA GLU A 215 -4.08 10.53 -15.28
C GLU A 215 -2.66 9.93 -15.13
N GLN A 216 -2.52 8.82 -14.42
CA GLN A 216 -1.53 7.86 -14.82
C GLN A 216 -2.20 7.19 -15.99
N GLU A 217 -1.94 7.74 -17.18
CA GLU A 217 -2.29 7.08 -18.42
C GLU A 217 -1.92 5.59 -18.27
N ALA A 218 -2.78 4.73 -18.81
CA ALA A 218 -2.48 3.31 -18.89
C ALA A 218 -1.05 3.18 -19.43
N CYS A 219 -0.17 2.53 -18.67
CA CYS A 219 1.24 2.45 -19.03
C CYS A 219 1.34 1.89 -20.44
N ALA A 220 1.77 2.71 -21.40
CA ALA A 220 1.71 2.39 -22.83
C ALA A 220 2.48 1.10 -23.21
N GLU A 221 3.46 0.69 -22.41
CA GLU A 221 4.18 -0.58 -22.62
C GLU A 221 3.30 -1.81 -22.31
N CYS A 222 2.31 -1.68 -21.43
CA CYS A 222 1.47 -2.80 -20.99
C CYS A 222 -0.03 -2.54 -21.09
N ASP A 223 -0.46 -1.46 -21.74
CA ASP A 223 -1.86 -1.05 -21.90
C ASP A 223 -2.68 -1.18 -20.61
N GLY A 224 -2.12 -0.75 -19.47
CA GLY A 224 -2.83 -0.82 -18.19
C GLY A 224 -2.76 -2.17 -17.47
N ALA A 225 -2.27 -3.24 -18.10
CA ALA A 225 -2.32 -4.59 -17.54
C ALA A 225 -1.27 -4.88 -16.44
N GLY A 226 -0.27 -4.00 -16.29
CA GLY A 226 0.86 -4.20 -15.36
C GLY A 226 1.82 -5.32 -15.75
N THR A 227 1.51 -6.06 -16.82
CA THR A 227 2.33 -7.17 -17.31
C THR A 227 2.47 -7.10 -18.82
N VAL A 228 3.58 -7.64 -19.32
CA VAL A 228 3.84 -7.76 -20.75
C VAL A 228 4.08 -9.22 -21.10
N SER A 229 3.50 -9.65 -22.21
CA SER A 229 3.72 -10.98 -22.77
C SER A 229 4.93 -10.93 -23.69
N GLU A 230 5.89 -11.83 -23.47
CA GLU A 230 7.07 -11.95 -24.31
C GLU A 230 7.19 -13.39 -24.82
N SER A 231 7.58 -13.53 -26.08
CA SER A 231 7.89 -14.84 -26.67
C SER A 231 9.39 -15.02 -26.70
N ARG A 232 9.87 -16.16 -26.19
CA ARG A 232 11.30 -16.53 -26.23
C ARG A 232 11.49 -17.88 -26.86
N ALA A 233 12.67 -18.07 -27.44
CA ALA A 233 13.10 -19.38 -27.90
C ALA A 233 13.02 -20.39 -26.75
N CYS A 234 12.40 -21.52 -27.01
CA CYS A 234 12.25 -22.58 -26.04
C CYS A 234 13.63 -23.16 -25.73
N SER A 235 14.08 -23.01 -24.48
CA SER A 235 15.39 -23.49 -24.03
C SER A 235 15.56 -24.99 -24.21
N SER A 236 14.49 -25.77 -24.02
CA SER A 236 14.52 -27.23 -24.19
C SER A 236 14.94 -27.66 -25.60
N CYS A 237 14.51 -26.93 -26.64
CA CYS A 237 14.80 -27.25 -28.04
C CYS A 237 15.60 -26.17 -28.76
N SER A 238 16.19 -25.22 -28.03
CA SER A 238 16.96 -24.09 -28.59
C SER A 238 16.24 -23.34 -29.72
N GLY A 239 14.90 -23.23 -29.66
CA GLY A 239 14.12 -22.55 -30.70
C GLY A 239 13.64 -23.41 -31.87
N TYR A 240 14.13 -24.65 -32.02
CA TYR A 240 13.84 -25.47 -33.22
C TYR A 240 12.45 -26.13 -33.21
N GLY A 241 11.77 -26.17 -32.07
CA GLY A 241 10.47 -26.83 -31.92
C GLY A 241 10.55 -28.35 -31.87
N VAL A 242 11.68 -28.94 -32.23
CA VAL A 242 11.89 -30.40 -32.22
C VAL A 242 13.18 -30.76 -31.49
N LEU A 243 13.21 -32.00 -30.97
CA LEU A 243 14.39 -32.60 -30.36
C LEU A 243 14.86 -33.76 -31.21
N ALA A 244 16.15 -33.80 -31.55
CA ALA A 244 16.72 -34.95 -32.23
C ALA A 244 16.49 -36.23 -31.40
N CYS A 245 16.16 -37.32 -32.09
CA CYS A 245 15.96 -38.59 -31.42
C CYS A 245 17.28 -39.05 -30.79
N ARG A 246 17.31 -39.16 -29.46
CA ARG A 246 18.53 -39.54 -28.71
C ARG A 246 19.07 -40.91 -29.12
N THR A 247 18.21 -41.83 -29.53
CA THR A 247 18.60 -43.19 -29.93
C THR A 247 19.40 -43.22 -31.24
N CYS A 248 19.11 -42.33 -32.19
CA CYS A 248 19.78 -42.30 -33.50
C CYS A 248 20.50 -40.98 -33.79
N SER A 249 20.54 -40.06 -32.82
CA SER A 249 21.10 -38.72 -32.97
C SER A 249 20.62 -37.97 -34.22
N GLY A 250 19.34 -38.13 -34.58
CA GLY A 250 18.74 -37.43 -35.73
C GLY A 250 18.89 -38.11 -37.09
N SER A 251 19.56 -39.26 -37.18
CA SER A 251 19.74 -39.97 -38.46
C SER A 251 18.50 -40.78 -38.90
N GLY A 252 17.62 -41.15 -37.96
CA GLY A 252 16.43 -41.96 -38.21
C GLY A 252 16.69 -43.47 -38.25
N GLY A 253 17.95 -43.90 -38.11
CA GLY A 253 18.35 -45.30 -38.12
C GLY A 253 19.84 -45.45 -37.85
N TYR A 254 20.35 -46.66 -37.93
CA TYR A 254 21.78 -46.91 -37.80
C TYR A 254 22.16 -48.13 -38.63
N TYR A 255 23.42 -48.18 -39.05
CA TYR A 255 23.95 -49.37 -39.65
C TYR A 255 24.52 -50.31 -38.59
N ALA A 256 24.24 -51.61 -38.74
CA ALA A 256 24.81 -52.65 -37.89
C ALA A 256 25.19 -53.88 -38.71
N TYR A 257 26.20 -54.61 -38.23
CA TYR A 257 26.58 -55.91 -38.79
C TYR A 257 25.70 -57.01 -38.20
N GLY A 258 25.18 -57.88 -39.07
CA GLY A 258 24.37 -59.02 -38.64
C GLY A 258 23.58 -59.66 -39.76
N TYR A 259 22.69 -60.57 -39.39
CA TYR A 259 21.73 -61.16 -40.30
C TYR A 259 20.52 -60.24 -40.47
N ASN A 260 20.08 -60.03 -41.71
CA ASN A 260 18.82 -59.34 -42.00
C ASN A 260 17.60 -60.28 -41.84
N ALA A 261 16.39 -59.77 -42.10
CA ALA A 261 15.14 -60.55 -42.04
C ALA A 261 15.11 -61.79 -42.95
N TYR A 262 16.01 -61.87 -43.94
CA TYR A 262 16.15 -62.99 -44.87
C TYR A 262 17.34 -63.90 -44.54
N ARG A 263 17.94 -63.75 -43.35
CA ARG A 263 19.12 -64.52 -42.90
C ARG A 263 20.36 -64.34 -43.81
N VAL A 264 20.52 -63.17 -44.41
CA VAL A 264 21.76 -62.80 -45.11
C VAL A 264 22.65 -61.99 -44.17
N TYR A 265 23.89 -62.45 -43.94
CA TYR A 265 24.87 -61.75 -43.09
C TYR A 265 25.49 -60.59 -43.85
N GLY A 266 25.54 -59.41 -43.24
CA GLY A 266 26.10 -58.22 -43.89
C GLY A 266 25.97 -56.97 -43.03
N TYR A 267 26.20 -55.82 -43.65
CA TYR A 267 26.01 -54.51 -43.05
C TYR A 267 24.69 -53.91 -43.52
N TRP A 268 23.74 -53.73 -42.60
CA TRP A 268 22.37 -53.36 -42.95
C TRP A 268 21.95 -52.09 -42.21
N TRP A 269 21.09 -51.30 -42.87
CA TRP A 269 20.44 -50.16 -42.26
C TRP A 269 19.21 -50.61 -41.48
N TYR A 270 19.10 -50.19 -40.22
CA TYR A 270 17.95 -50.46 -39.36
C TYR A 270 17.24 -49.15 -39.02
N THR A 271 15.93 -49.11 -39.21
CA THR A 271 15.10 -47.99 -38.77
C THR A 271 15.19 -47.86 -37.25
N CYS A 272 15.43 -46.64 -36.76
CA CYS A 272 15.55 -46.39 -35.34
C CYS A 272 14.22 -46.68 -34.64
N PRO A 273 14.14 -47.65 -33.72
CA PRO A 273 12.88 -47.98 -33.05
C PRO A 273 12.42 -46.84 -32.13
N GLY A 274 13.35 -46.05 -31.58
CA GLY A 274 13.03 -44.93 -30.70
C GLY A 274 12.15 -43.85 -31.36
N CYS A 275 12.43 -43.48 -32.61
CA CYS A 275 11.65 -42.48 -33.36
C CYS A 275 10.87 -43.05 -34.55
N ASN A 276 10.89 -44.36 -34.74
CA ASN A 276 10.31 -45.03 -35.90
C ASN A 276 10.70 -44.36 -37.25
N GLY A 277 11.96 -43.95 -37.38
CA GLY A 277 12.47 -43.27 -38.58
C GLY A 277 12.19 -41.76 -38.68
N ALA A 278 11.42 -41.17 -37.76
CA ALA A 278 11.03 -39.76 -37.81
C ALA A 278 12.16 -38.76 -37.53
N ARG A 279 13.34 -39.24 -37.11
CA ARG A 279 14.57 -38.49 -36.80
C ARG A 279 14.47 -37.54 -35.60
N SER A 280 13.30 -37.00 -35.30
CA SER A 280 13.07 -36.04 -34.23
C SER A 280 11.70 -36.22 -33.58
N PHE A 281 11.52 -35.60 -32.41
CA PHE A 281 10.24 -35.53 -31.71
C PHE A 281 9.82 -34.07 -31.52
N ARG A 282 8.51 -33.82 -31.55
CA ARG A 282 7.95 -32.52 -31.19
C ARG A 282 8.36 -32.18 -29.76
N CYS A 283 8.95 -31.01 -29.54
CA CYS A 283 9.31 -30.56 -28.20
C CYS A 283 8.03 -30.31 -27.39
N ALA A 284 7.86 -31.04 -26.29
CA ALA A 284 6.68 -30.95 -25.44
C ALA A 284 6.55 -29.57 -24.78
N THR A 285 7.67 -28.94 -24.40
CA THR A 285 7.69 -27.64 -23.71
C THR A 285 7.08 -26.51 -24.56
N CYS A 286 7.32 -26.50 -25.87
CA CYS A 286 6.79 -25.47 -26.77
C CYS A 286 5.73 -26.01 -27.73
N SER A 287 5.26 -27.24 -27.52
CA SER A 287 4.37 -27.94 -28.45
C SER A 287 4.81 -27.77 -29.91
N GLY A 288 6.08 -27.99 -30.23
CA GLY A 288 6.55 -27.88 -31.63
C GLY A 288 6.76 -26.48 -32.20
N GLY A 289 6.29 -25.42 -31.54
CA GLY A 289 6.36 -24.06 -32.07
C GLY A 289 7.74 -23.39 -31.96
N GLY A 290 8.69 -24.01 -31.25
CA GLY A 290 10.02 -23.45 -31.03
C GLY A 290 10.07 -22.33 -30.00
N THR A 291 8.94 -21.71 -29.64
CA THR A 291 8.88 -20.63 -28.67
C THR A 291 7.96 -20.93 -27.50
N VAL A 292 8.20 -20.28 -26.37
CA VAL A 292 7.31 -20.25 -25.21
C VAL A 292 6.94 -18.81 -24.90
N ASN A 293 5.67 -18.59 -24.60
CA ASN A 293 5.18 -17.29 -24.15
C ASN A 293 5.22 -17.28 -22.63
N TYR A 294 5.69 -16.18 -22.06
CA TYR A 294 5.66 -15.98 -20.63
C TYR A 294 5.31 -14.53 -20.32
N THR A 295 4.64 -14.34 -19.20
CA THR A 295 4.20 -13.03 -18.73
C THR A 295 5.20 -12.55 -17.69
N ARG A 296 5.73 -11.34 -17.89
CA ARG A 296 6.56 -10.67 -16.88
C ARG A 296 5.92 -9.38 -16.43
N ARG A 297 6.31 -8.90 -15.24
CA ARG A 297 5.95 -7.54 -14.81
C ARG A 297 6.49 -6.53 -15.81
N CYS A 298 5.66 -5.56 -16.15
CA CYS A 298 6.06 -4.43 -16.98
C CYS A 298 7.11 -3.61 -16.21
N ALA A 299 8.23 -3.31 -16.87
CA ALA A 299 9.34 -2.62 -16.23
C ALA A 299 9.06 -1.13 -16.08
N ALA A 300 8.41 -0.51 -17.08
CA ALA A 300 8.04 0.91 -17.04
C ALA A 300 7.13 1.25 -15.85
N CYS A 301 6.09 0.46 -15.59
CA CYS A 301 5.17 0.69 -14.47
C CYS A 301 5.44 -0.18 -13.24
N ARG A 302 6.53 -0.96 -13.21
CA ARG A 302 6.87 -1.88 -12.11
C ARG A 302 5.73 -2.83 -11.69
N GLY A 303 4.83 -3.17 -12.60
CA GLY A 303 3.70 -4.05 -12.32
C GLY A 303 2.38 -3.36 -12.00
N THR A 304 2.33 -2.02 -11.91
CA THR A 304 1.11 -1.30 -11.48
C THR A 304 0.10 -1.08 -12.61
N GLY A 305 0.53 -1.19 -13.87
CA GLY A 305 -0.27 -0.84 -15.05
C GLY A 305 -0.35 0.67 -15.31
N LYS A 306 0.29 1.49 -14.50
CA LYS A 306 0.13 2.95 -14.50
C LYS A 306 1.49 3.65 -14.61
N SER A 307 1.62 4.65 -15.51
CA SER A 307 2.85 5.44 -15.71
C SER A 307 3.07 6.51 -14.64
#